data_AF-A0A2T0R6J8-F1
#
_entry.id   AF-A0A2T0R6J8-F1
#
_cell.length_a   1.000
_cell.length_b   1.000
_cell.length_c   1.000
_cell.angle_alpha   90.00
_cell.angle_beta   90.00
_cell.angle_gamma   90.00
#
_symmetry.space_group_name_H-M   'P 1'
#
loop_
_entity.id
_entity.type
_entity.pdbx_description
1 polymer ?
#
loop_
_entity_poly.entity_id
_entity_poly.type
_entity_poly.pdbx_seq_one_letter_code
_entity_poly.pdbx_strand_id
1 'polypeptide(L)'
;MQPEHHRYRVTVIAHRRSTSFPAAWSDSGIVRVQTVRATTPALARDLALVHVHAESALVADVRVGVDAVLVERLRWGRSPVRELDSRRTAVVR
;
A
#
# COMPACT_ATOMS: atom_id res chain seq x y z
N MET A 1 14.22 -21.94 16.24
CA MET A 1 13.03 -21.96 15.36
C MET A 1 13.19 -20.88 14.31
N GLN A 2 13.20 -21.21 13.02
CA GLN A 2 13.11 -20.16 11.98
C GLN A 2 11.66 -19.67 11.93
N PRO A 3 11.42 -18.35 11.86
CA PRO A 3 10.06 -17.83 11.78
C PRO A 3 9.41 -18.28 10.47
N GLU A 4 8.17 -18.76 10.52
CA GLU A 4 7.45 -19.15 9.31
C GLU A 4 7.12 -17.91 8.46
N HIS A 5 7.63 -17.88 7.23
CA HIS A 5 7.27 -16.85 6.26
C HIS A 5 6.00 -17.27 5.50
N HIS A 6 5.05 -16.36 5.42
CA HIS A 6 3.84 -16.51 4.63
C HIS A 6 3.89 -15.61 3.40
N ARG A 7 3.13 -15.97 2.37
CA ARG A 7 2.99 -15.18 1.15
C ARG A 7 1.76 -14.29 1.26
N TYR A 8 1.93 -13.00 1.02
CA TYR A 8 0.86 -12.00 1.06
C TYR A 8 0.77 -11.28 -0.27
N ARG A 9 -0.45 -11.07 -0.77
CA ARG A 9 -0.74 -10.10 -1.82
C ARG A 9 -1.12 -8.79 -1.14
N VAL A 10 -0.42 -7.72 -1.46
CA VAL A 10 -0.66 -6.38 -0.91
C VAL A 10 -1.07 -5.47 -2.06
N THR A 11 -2.24 -4.85 -1.93
CA THR A 11 -2.74 -3.83 -2.86
C THR A 11 -2.70 -2.49 -2.14
N VAL A 12 -1.92 -1.55 -2.67
CA VAL A 12 -1.83 -0.18 -2.17
C VAL A 12 -2.53 0.74 -3.16
N ILE A 13 -3.47 1.54 -2.65
CA ILE A 13 -4.12 2.62 -3.39
C ILE A 13 -3.54 3.92 -2.84
N ALA A 14 -2.98 4.74 -3.70
CA ALA A 14 -2.26 5.95 -3.36
C ALA A 14 -2.51 7.05 -4.40
N HIS A 15 -2.13 8.28 -4.09
CA HIS A 15 -2.23 9.44 -4.98
C HIS A 15 -0.95 10.28 -4.90
N ARG A 16 -0.59 10.95 -6.00
CA ARG A 16 0.49 11.95 -6.01
C ARG A 16 -0.07 13.28 -5.55
N ARG A 17 0.44 13.83 -4.44
CA ARG A 17 0.09 15.19 -4.00
C ARG A 17 0.99 16.20 -4.69
N SER A 18 0.61 16.64 -5.89
CA SER A 18 1.26 17.79 -6.52
C SER A 18 0.89 19.07 -5.76
N THR A 19 1.88 19.80 -5.25
CA THR A 19 1.68 21.12 -4.62
C THR A 19 1.72 22.26 -5.62
N SER A 20 2.00 21.97 -6.90
CA SER A 20 2.41 22.97 -7.91
C SER A 20 1.38 23.24 -9.01
N PHE A 21 0.24 22.53 -9.00
CA PHE A 21 -0.78 22.69 -10.04
C PHE A 21 -2.11 23.10 -9.41
N PRO A 22 -2.83 24.10 -9.97
CA PRO A 22 -4.21 24.37 -9.59
C PRO A 22 -5.01 23.08 -9.76
N ALA A 23 -6.00 22.88 -8.89
CA ALA A 23 -6.76 21.66 -8.60
C ALA A 23 -7.51 20.97 -9.77
N ALA A 24 -7.03 21.08 -11.00
CA ALA A 24 -7.62 20.53 -12.20
C ALA A 24 -7.03 19.18 -12.62
N TRP A 25 -5.83 18.78 -12.18
CA TRP A 25 -5.18 17.50 -12.54
C TRP A 25 -4.89 16.60 -11.32
N SER A 26 -5.80 16.55 -10.36
CA SER A 26 -5.59 15.92 -9.05
C SER A 26 -5.79 14.39 -8.97
N ASP A 27 -5.93 13.66 -10.09
CA ASP A 27 -6.40 12.27 -10.05
C ASP A 27 -5.47 11.24 -10.73
N SER A 28 -4.17 11.24 -10.44
CA SER A 28 -3.37 10.03 -10.73
C SER A 28 -3.43 9.07 -9.53
N GLY A 29 -4.53 8.31 -9.44
CA GLY A 29 -4.64 7.19 -8.50
C GLY A 29 -3.62 6.11 -8.86
N ILE A 30 -2.60 5.95 -8.02
CA ILE A 30 -1.62 4.87 -8.10
C ILE A 30 -2.23 3.64 -7.43
N VAL A 31 -2.48 2.58 -8.21
CA VAL A 31 -2.79 1.26 -7.66
C VAL A 31 -1.58 0.36 -7.85
N ARG A 32 -0.93 0.00 -6.74
CA ARG A 32 0.19 -0.95 -6.73
C ARG A 32 -0.26 -2.29 -6.16
N VAL A 33 -0.07 -3.37 -6.92
CA VAL A 33 -0.26 -4.73 -6.43
C VAL A 33 1.08 -5.44 -6.36
N GLN A 34 1.46 -5.92 -5.19
CA GLN A 34 2.71 -6.66 -5.02
C GLN A 34 2.51 -7.91 -4.17
N THR A 35 3.34 -8.92 -4.42
CA THR A 35 3.35 -10.14 -3.61
C THR A 35 4.61 -10.16 -2.74
N VAL A 36 4.42 -10.23 -1.42
CA VAL A 36 5.49 -10.12 -0.42
C VAL A 36 5.55 -11.40 0.40
N ARG A 37 6.76 -11.82 0.79
CA ARG A 37 6.96 -12.83 1.83
C ARG A 37 7.21 -12.13 3.16
N ALA A 38 6.37 -12.38 4.15
CA ALA A 38 6.48 -11.77 5.47
C ALA A 38 6.05 -12.75 6.56
N THR A 39 6.47 -12.50 7.80
CA THR A 39 6.03 -13.29 8.96
C THR A 39 4.66 -12.84 9.48
N THR A 40 4.30 -11.57 9.26
CA THR A 40 3.03 -10.97 9.69
C THR A 40 2.40 -10.14 8.57
N PRO A 41 1.06 -9.93 8.60
CA PRO A 41 0.39 -9.03 7.64
C PRO A 41 0.87 -7.58 7.77
N ALA A 42 1.19 -7.12 8.99
CA ALA A 42 1.74 -5.79 9.23
C ALA A 42 3.09 -5.59 8.53
N LEU A 43 4.00 -6.55 8.66
CA LEU A 43 5.29 -6.48 7.96
C LEU A 43 5.11 -6.51 6.43
N ALA A 44 4.14 -7.28 5.91
CA ALA A 44 3.82 -7.27 4.48
C ALA A 44 3.35 -5.90 4.00
N ARG A 45 2.52 -5.21 4.78
CA ARG A 45 2.11 -3.83 4.52
C ARG A 45 3.30 -2.88 4.52
N ASP A 46 4.13 -2.91 5.56
CA ASP A 46 5.25 -1.96 5.69
C ASP A 46 6.22 -2.10 4.53
N LEU A 47 6.53 -3.34 4.12
CA LEU A 47 7.34 -3.61 2.93
C LEU A 47 6.71 -3.06 1.65
N ALA A 48 5.39 -3.04 1.53
CA ALA A 48 4.70 -2.45 0.39
C ALA A 48 4.71 -0.93 0.40
N LEU A 49 4.53 -0.32 1.56
CA LEU A 49 4.58 1.13 1.71
C LEU A 49 5.98 1.68 1.42
N VAL A 50 7.02 1.03 1.95
CA VAL A 50 8.42 1.39 1.65
C VAL A 50 8.67 1.37 0.15
N HIS A 51 8.19 0.33 -0.55
CA HIS A 51 8.37 0.23 -1.99
C HIS A 51 7.64 1.34 -2.76
N VAL A 52 6.38 1.63 -2.40
CA VAL A 52 5.61 2.72 -3.01
C VAL A 52 6.34 4.05 -2.83
N HIS A 53 6.84 4.34 -1.63
CA HIS A 53 7.57 5.59 -1.38
C HIS A 53 8.92 5.65 -2.09
N ALA A 54 9.67 4.55 -2.10
CA ALA A 54 10.97 4.48 -2.77
C ALA A 54 10.85 4.66 -4.29
N GLU A 55 9.93 3.95 -4.94
CA GLU A 55 9.70 4.13 -6.38
C GLU A 55 9.18 5.52 -6.72
N SER A 56 8.31 6.07 -5.87
CA SER A 56 7.79 7.41 -6.11
C SER A 56 8.90 8.46 -6.07
N ALA A 57 9.84 8.34 -5.13
CA ALA A 57 11.01 9.21 -5.04
C ALA A 57 11.95 9.10 -6.25
N LEU A 58 11.98 7.97 -6.95
CA LEU A 58 12.74 7.81 -8.20
C LEU A 58 12.09 8.53 -9.39
N VAL A 59 10.76 8.68 -9.38
CA VAL A 59 10.00 9.21 -10.53
C VAL A 59 9.76 10.72 -10.41
N ALA A 60 9.54 11.25 -9.21
CA ALA A 60 9.35 12.68 -8.98
C ALA A 60 9.55 13.05 -7.50
N ASP A 61 9.95 14.30 -7.23
CA ASP A 61 10.04 14.87 -5.87
C ASP A 61 8.65 15.22 -5.29
N VAL A 62 7.61 14.49 -5.72
CA VAL A 62 6.22 14.71 -5.32
C VAL A 62 5.85 13.67 -4.28
N ARG A 63 5.38 14.15 -3.11
CA ARG A 63 4.95 13.25 -2.02
C ARG A 63 3.75 12.41 -2.45
N VAL A 64 3.83 11.10 -2.22
CA VAL A 64 2.72 10.17 -2.42
C VAL A 64 1.95 9.99 -1.12
N GLY A 65 0.65 10.30 -1.16
CA GLY A 65 -0.30 9.97 -0.09
C GLY A 65 -0.88 8.57 -0.33
N VAL A 66 -1.05 7.80 0.73
CA VAL A 66 -1.66 6.45 0.65
C VAL A 66 -3.10 6.53 1.15
N ASP A 67 -4.04 6.10 0.32
CA ASP A 67 -5.47 6.16 0.59
C ASP A 67 -5.97 4.88 1.26
N ALA A 68 -5.48 3.72 0.79
CA ALA A 68 -5.87 2.43 1.34
C ALA A 68 -4.79 1.38 1.12
N VAL A 69 -4.74 0.39 2.03
CA VAL A 69 -3.94 -0.81 1.85
C VAL A 69 -4.79 -2.04 2.16
N LEU A 70 -4.83 -2.97 1.21
CA LEU A 70 -5.43 -4.29 1.39
C LEU A 70 -4.30 -5.33 1.47
N VAL A 71 -4.31 -6.14 2.53
CA VAL A 71 -3.37 -7.25 2.71
C VAL A 71 -4.14 -8.57 2.68
N GLU A 72 -3.76 -9.44 1.76
CA GLU A 72 -4.37 -10.76 1.57
C GLU A 72 -3.33 -11.85 1.79
N ARG A 73 -3.52 -12.71 2.80
CA ARG A 73 -2.66 -13.89 2.97
C ARG A 73 -3.02 -14.94 1.90
N LEU A 74 -2.05 -15.26 1.05
CA LEU A 74 -2.18 -16.30 0.04
C LEU A 74 -1.94 -17.67 0.69
N ARG A 75 -2.97 -18.52 0.67
CA ARG A 75 -2.87 -19.93 1.05
C ARG A 75 -3.14 -20.76 -0.19
N TRP A 76 -2.32 -21.78 -0.44
CA TRP A 76 -2.57 -22.71 -1.54
C TRP A 76 -3.90 -23.44 -1.26
N GLY A 77 -4.87 -23.36 -2.17
CA GLY A 77 -6.14 -24.10 -2.07
C GLY A 77 -7.20 -23.56 -1.09
N ARG A 78 -7.07 -22.34 -0.54
CA ARG A 78 -8.14 -21.69 0.25
C ARG A 78 -8.31 -20.22 -0.15
N SER A 79 -9.54 -19.72 -0.09
CA SER A 79 -9.85 -18.30 -0.37
C SER A 79 -8.96 -17.36 0.47
N PRO A 80 -8.45 -16.26 -0.13
CA PRO A 80 -7.56 -15.34 0.56
C PRO A 80 -8.28 -14.69 1.75
N VAL A 81 -7.58 -14.60 2.90
CA VAL A 81 -8.06 -13.85 4.07
C VAL A 81 -7.79 -12.38 3.79
N ARG A 82 -8.86 -11.56 3.70
CA ARG A 82 -8.80 -10.12 3.41
C ARG A 82 -8.74 -9.32 4.71
N GLU A 83 -7.65 -8.59 4.90
CA GLU A 83 -7.53 -7.59 5.96
C GLU A 83 -7.44 -6.20 5.30
N LEU A 84 -8.51 -5.42 5.42
CA LEU A 84 -8.59 -4.06 4.89
C LEU A 84 -8.25 -3.07 6.02
N ASP A 85 -7.08 -2.44 5.95
CA ASP A 85 -6.72 -1.38 6.87
C ASP A 85 -7.19 -0.04 6.27
N SER A 86 -8.40 0.36 6.67
CA SER A 86 -8.98 1.65 6.36
C SER A 86 -8.76 2.61 7.52
N ARG A 87 -7.51 3.06 7.76
CA ARG A 87 -7.26 4.24 8.59
C ARG A 87 -7.71 5.50 7.85
N ARG A 88 -9.02 5.72 7.79
CA ARG A 88 -9.58 7.06 7.55
C ARG A 88 -9.09 7.95 8.68
N THR A 89 -8.26 8.93 8.35
CA THR A 89 -7.99 10.08 9.21
C THR A 89 -9.31 10.81 9.42
N ALA A 90 -9.99 10.54 10.53
CA ALA A 90 -11.10 11.34 11.00
C ALA A 90 -10.54 12.70 11.45
N VAL A 91 -10.46 13.66 10.52
CA VAL A 91 -10.48 15.08 10.89
C VAL A 91 -11.95 15.45 10.99
N VAL A 92 -12.48 15.35 12.21
CA VAL A 92 -13.74 15.99 12.58
C VAL A 92 -13.47 17.49 12.57
N ARG A 93 -14.16 18.21 11.70
CA ARG A 93 -14.44 19.65 11.83
C ARG A 93 -15.94 19.83 11.82
#